data_AF-A0A8T3NY87-F1
#
_entry.id   AF-A0A8T3NY87-F1
#
_cell.length_a   1.000
_cell.length_b   1.000
_cell.length_c   1.000
_cell.angle_alpha   90.00
_cell.angle_beta   90.00
_cell.angle_gamma   90.00
#
_symmetry.space_group_name_H-M   'P 1'
#
loop_
_entity.id
_entity.type
_entity.pdbx_description
1 polymer ?
#
loop_
_entity_poly.entity_id
_entity_poly.type
_entity_poly.pdbx_seq_one_letter_code
_entity_poly.pdbx_strand_id
1 'polypeptide(L)' 'MIFRLIKSLVLTGALLLFASNAQAASFVIEDIELKGLGRIEPGTVFTYLPIQVGDQYTDD' A
#
# COMPACT_ATOMS: atom_id res chain seq x y z
N MET A 1 -13.12 -42.60 7.25
CA MET A 1 -13.70 -41.25 7.04
C MET A 1 -13.04 -40.20 7.92
N ILE A 2 -12.88 -40.43 9.23
CA ILE A 2 -12.20 -39.53 10.21
C ILE A 2 -10.80 -39.07 9.79
N PHE A 3 -9.95 -39.96 9.28
CA PHE A 3 -8.54 -39.62 8.95
C PHE A 3 -8.40 -38.59 7.82
N ARG A 4 -9.41 -38.46 6.93
CA ARG A 4 -9.43 -37.44 5.86
C ARG A 4 -9.79 -36.07 6.42
N LEU A 5 -10.69 -36.02 7.40
CA LEU A 5 -11.14 -34.79 8.07
C LEU A 5 -10.02 -34.15 8.91
N ILE A 6 -9.25 -34.97 9.61
CA ILE A 6 -8.11 -34.49 10.41
C ILE A 6 -7.04 -33.89 9.50
N LYS A 7 -6.72 -34.56 8.37
CA LYS A 7 -5.74 -34.06 7.40
C LYS A 7 -6.15 -32.73 6.78
N SER A 8 -7.43 -32.57 6.41
CA SER A 8 -7.93 -31.30 5.87
C SER A 8 -7.89 -30.17 6.90
N LEU A 9 -8.22 -30.46 8.17
CA LEU A 9 -8.17 -29.46 9.23
C LEU A 9 -6.75 -28.97 9.50
N VAL A 10 -5.78 -29.89 9.53
CA VAL A 10 -4.35 -29.56 9.69
C VAL A 10 -3.84 -28.75 8.49
N LEU A 11 -4.24 -29.10 7.26
CA LEU A 11 -3.82 -28.38 6.06
C LEU A 11 -4.36 -26.95 6.02
N THR A 12 -5.64 -26.77 6.34
CA THR A 12 -6.26 -25.44 6.40
C THR A 12 -5.67 -24.62 7.55
N GLY A 13 -5.44 -25.23 8.72
CA GLY A 13 -4.80 -24.57 9.85
C GLY A 13 -3.37 -24.13 9.55
N ALA A 14 -2.58 -24.97 8.87
CA ALA A 14 -1.23 -24.61 8.43
C ALA A 14 -1.24 -23.45 7.43
N LEU A 15 -2.20 -23.42 6.49
CA LEU A 15 -2.30 -22.34 5.51
C LEU A 15 -2.61 -20.98 6.15
N LEU A 16 -3.41 -20.97 7.22
CA LEU A 16 -3.72 -19.75 7.98
C LEU A 16 -2.48 -19.18 8.70
N LEU A 17 -1.51 -20.01 9.09
CA LEU A 17 -0.27 -19.54 9.72
C LEU A 17 0.67 -18.82 8.73
N PHE A 18 0.51 -19.07 7.43
CA PHE A 18 1.28 -18.41 6.36
C PHE A 18 0.53 -17.23 5.71
N ALA A 19 -0.67 -16.91 6.20
CA ALA A 19 -1.42 -15.77 5.71
C ALA A 19 -0.78 -14.47 6.26
N SER A 20 0.15 -13.90 5.49
CA SER A 20 0.68 -12.56 5.75
C SER A 20 -0.32 -11.50 5.29
N ASN A 21 -0.60 -10.52 6.16
CA ASN A 21 -1.35 -9.33 5.76
C ASN A 21 -0.46 -8.46 4.88
N ALA A 22 -0.90 -8.19 3.64
CA ALA A 22 -0.26 -7.17 2.82
C ALA A 22 -0.73 -5.81 3.31
N GLN A 23 0.16 -5.08 4.00
CA GLN A 23 -0.06 -3.69 4.37
C GLN A 23 0.74 -2.81 3.41
N ALA A 24 0.18 -1.66 3.01
CA ALA A 24 0.93 -0.67 2.27
C ALA A 24 2.12 -0.19 3.12
N ALA A 25 3.30 -0.15 2.51
CA ALA A 25 4.50 0.32 3.19
C ALA A 25 4.49 1.86 3.21
N SER A 26 4.78 2.45 4.36
CA SER A 26 5.06 3.88 4.45
C SER A 26 6.36 4.21 3.72
N PHE A 27 6.39 5.32 2.98
CA PHE A 27 7.56 5.73 2.19
C PHE A 27 7.79 7.24 2.29
N VAL A 28 9.00 7.70 1.96
CA VAL A 28 9.34 9.13 1.89
C VAL A 28 9.18 9.59 0.44
N ILE A 29 8.53 10.74 0.23
CA ILE A 29 8.32 11.31 -1.10
C ILE A 29 9.64 11.94 -1.58
N GLU A 30 10.28 11.37 -2.60
CA GLU A 30 11.55 11.87 -3.13
C GLU A 30 11.39 12.99 -4.17
N ASP A 31 10.38 12.88 -5.03
CA ASP A 31 10.10 13.87 -6.08
C ASP A 31 8.62 13.84 -6.47
N ILE A 32 8.08 14.98 -6.90
CA ILE A 32 6.68 15.12 -7.35
C ILE A 32 6.67 15.70 -8.75
N GLU A 33 6.37 14.86 -9.74
CA GLU A 33 6.35 15.23 -11.15
C GLU A 33 4.89 15.48 -11.63
N LEU A 34 4.63 16.66 -12.20
CA LEU A 34 3.33 17.00 -12.77
C LEU A 34 3.31 16.70 -14.28
N LYS A 35 2.36 15.85 -14.71
CA LYS A 35 2.17 15.48 -16.12
C LYS A 35 0.85 16.01 -16.67
N GLY A 36 0.86 16.41 -17.95
CA GLY A 36 -0.36 16.85 -18.65
C GLY A 36 -0.89 18.23 -18.23
N LEU A 37 -0.04 19.08 -17.66
CA LEU A 37 -0.43 20.46 -17.35
C LEU A 37 -0.78 21.22 -18.63
N GLY A 38 -1.96 21.83 -18.64
CA GLY A 38 -2.42 22.69 -19.72
C GLY A 38 -2.06 24.15 -19.46
N ARG A 39 -3.03 24.91 -18.94
CA ARG A 39 -2.92 26.37 -18.71
C ARG A 39 -2.53 26.79 -17.29
N ILE A 40 -2.38 25.84 -16.36
CA ILE A 40 -2.05 26.15 -14.97
C ILE A 40 -0.55 25.99 -14.74
N GLU A 41 0.06 26.97 -14.09
CA GLU A 41 1.45 26.92 -13.72
C GLU A 41 1.70 25.83 -12.66
N PRO A 42 2.78 25.03 -12.79
CA PRO A 42 3.14 23.98 -11.83
C PRO A 42 3.14 24.47 -10.37
N GLY A 43 3.72 25.65 -10.12
CA GLY A 43 3.86 26.23 -8.79
C GLY A 43 2.54 26.46 -8.06
N THR A 44 1.50 26.81 -8.82
CA THR A 44 0.14 26.97 -8.29
C THR A 44 -0.43 25.63 -7.85
N VAL A 45 -0.18 24.54 -8.58
CA VAL A 45 -0.67 23.19 -8.24
C VAL A 45 -0.01 22.68 -6.94
N PHE A 46 1.31 22.87 -6.79
CA PHE A 46 2.02 22.48 -5.58
C PHE A 46 1.49 23.16 -4.32
N THR A 47 0.96 24.39 -4.43
CA THR A 47 0.37 25.12 -3.30
C THR A 47 -0.94 24.50 -2.80
N TYR A 48 -1.62 23.71 -3.64
CA TYR A 48 -2.87 23.03 -3.28
C TYR A 48 -2.68 21.57 -2.84
N LEU A 49 -1.47 21.02 -2.97
CA LEU A 49 -1.20 19.65 -2.52
C LEU A 49 -0.98 19.62 -1.00
N PRO A 50 -1.60 18.67 -0.27
CA PRO A 50 -1.42 18.53 1.18
C PRO A 50 -0.13 17.77 1.55
N ILE A 51 0.76 17.52 0.58
CA ILE A 51 2.00 16.76 0.73
C ILE A 51 3.13 17.45 -0.04
N GLN A 52 4.35 17.28 0.43
CA GLN A 52 5.57 17.88 -0.12
C GLN A 52 6.69 16.84 -0.30
N VAL A 53 7.70 17.20 -1.08
CA VAL A 53 8.93 16.41 -1.19
C VAL A 53 9.63 16.36 0.17
N GLY A 54 9.98 15.16 0.61
CA GLY A 54 10.54 14.87 1.93
C GLY A 54 9.51 14.42 2.97
N ASP A 55 8.22 14.53 2.69
CA ASP A 55 7.18 14.06 3.61
C ASP A 55 7.13 12.52 3.65
N GLN A 56 6.82 11.97 4.83
CA GLN A 56 6.54 10.55 5.02
C GLN A 56 5.07 10.29 4.67
N TYR A 57 4.82 9.56 3.59
CA TYR A 57 3.50 9.07 3.24
C TYR A 57 3.20 7.76 3.98
N THR A 58 2.06 7.71 4.65
CA THR A 58 1.49 6.51 5.27
C THR A 58 0.05 6.32 4.78
N ASP A 59 -0.35 5.06 4.62
CA ASP A 59 -1.69 4.66 4.18
C ASP A 59 -2.53 4.40 5.44
N ASP A 60 -2.89 5.48 6.16
CA ASP A 60 -3.77 5.45 7.34
C ASP A 60 -5.24 5.62 6.94
#